data_AF-A0A351X5C0-F1
#
_entry.id   AF-A0A351X5C0-F1
#
_cell.length_a   1.000
_cell.length_b   1.000
_cell.length_c   1.000
_cell.angle_alpha   90.00
_cell.angle_beta   90.00
_cell.angle_gamma   90.00
#
_symmetry.space_group_name_H-M   'P 1'
#
loop_
_entity.id
_entity.type
_entity.pdbx_description
1 polymer ?
#
loop_
_entity_poly.entity_id
_entity_poly.type
_entity_poly.pdbx_seq_one_letter_code
_entity_poly.pdbx_strand_id
1 'polypeptide(L)' 'MGYFITAHGFGHAARAAAVMQALQARLPNVHFDLFTQVPEWFFRESLSAGFTYHNFASDVGLVQASPFSEDLPATVA' A
#
# COMPACT_ATOMS: atom_id res chain seq x y z
N MET A 1 -5.12 5.33 -11.80
CA MET A 1 -3.63 5.34 -11.76
C MET A 1 -3.21 4.25 -10.78
N GLY A 2 -2.39 3.29 -11.20
CA GLY A 2 -2.08 2.11 -10.40
C GLY A 2 -0.95 2.32 -9.38
N TYR A 3 -1.16 1.87 -8.14
CA TYR A 3 -0.16 1.83 -7.06
C TYR A 3 -0.03 0.40 -6.52
N PHE A 4 1.16 -0.16 -6.62
CA PHE A 4 1.50 -1.45 -6.00
C PHE A 4 2.30 -1.18 -4.73
N ILE A 5 1.75 -1.56 -3.58
CA ILE A 5 2.28 -1.18 -2.26
C ILE A 5 2.48 -2.45 -1.45
N THR A 6 3.70 -2.76 -1.04
CA THR A 6 3.97 -3.92 -0.19
C THR A 6 3.53 -3.68 1.26
N ALA A 7 3.24 -4.76 2.00
CA ALA A 7 2.46 -4.70 3.25
C ALA A 7 3.27 -4.88 4.56
N HIS A 8 4.60 -4.69 4.55
CA HIS A 8 5.44 -4.94 5.73
C HIS A 8 5.71 -3.67 6.54
N GLY A 9 4.77 -3.37 7.45
CA GLY A 9 4.78 -2.13 8.24
C GLY A 9 4.32 -0.94 7.39
N PHE A 10 3.34 -0.19 7.88
CA PHE A 10 2.62 0.87 7.16
C PHE A 10 3.50 1.98 6.53
N GLY A 11 4.83 1.97 6.69
CA GLY A 11 5.75 2.96 6.11
C GLY A 11 5.73 3.02 4.58
N HIS A 12 5.50 1.91 3.88
CA HIS A 12 5.33 1.93 2.41
C HIS A 12 4.01 2.60 2.03
N ALA A 13 2.92 2.25 2.71
CA ALA A 13 1.61 2.85 2.52
C ALA A 13 1.57 4.34 2.85
N ALA A 14 2.19 4.75 3.97
CA ALA A 14 2.25 6.15 4.40
C ALA A 14 2.96 7.03 3.36
N ARG A 15 4.10 6.57 2.84
CA ARG A 15 4.83 7.29 1.78
C ARG A 15 4.03 7.35 0.47
N ALA A 16 3.40 6.25 0.08
CA ALA A 16 2.55 6.23 -1.11
C ALA A 16 1.36 7.18 -0.96
N ALA A 17 0.71 7.22 0.22
CA ALA A 17 -0.39 8.12 0.52
C ALA A 17 0.01 9.59 0.40
N ALA A 18 1.17 9.97 0.94
CA ALA A 18 1.68 11.34 0.81
C ALA A 18 1.87 11.77 -0.66
N VAL A 19 2.38 10.87 -1.51
CA VAL A 19 2.52 11.15 -2.96
C VAL A 19 1.14 11.25 -3.62
N MET A 20 0.20 10.36 -3.30
CA MET A 20 -1.16 10.40 -3.84
C MET A 20 -1.89 11.70 -3.48
N GLN A 21 -1.75 12.18 -2.24
CA GLN A 21 -2.30 13.47 -1.81
C GLN A 21 -1.70 14.64 -2.62
N ALA A 22 -0.38 14.65 -2.81
CA ALA A 22 0.28 15.68 -3.60
C ALA A 22 -0.15 15.66 -5.08
N LEU A 23 -0.42 14.47 -5.64
CA LEU A 23 -0.96 14.31 -6.99
C LEU A 23 -2.40 14.81 -7.09
N GLN A 24 -3.24 14.48 -6.12
CA GLN A 24 -4.63 14.93 -6.08
C GLN A 24 -4.73 16.47 -6.08
N ALA A 25 -3.84 17.17 -5.37
CA ALA A 25 -3.80 18.64 -5.38
C ALA A 25 -3.57 19.22 -6.78
N ARG A 26 -2.90 18.48 -7.67
CA ARG A 26 -2.62 18.88 -9.07
C ARG A 26 -3.64 18.33 -10.05
N LEU A 27 -4.26 17.20 -9.71
CA LEU A 27 -5.23 16.46 -10.52
C LEU A 27 -6.45 16.13 -9.65
N PRO A 28 -7.39 17.07 -9.44
CA PRO A 28 -8.48 16.91 -8.47
C PRO A 28 -9.39 15.70 -8.75
N ASN A 29 -9.48 15.29 -10.02
CA ASN A 29 -10.33 14.17 -10.47
C ASN A 29 -9.54 12.86 -10.63
N VAL A 30 -8.33 12.76 -10.06
CA VAL A 30 -7.55 11.53 -10.14
C VAL A 30 -8.24 10.41 -9.36
N HIS A 31 -8.28 9.23 -9.98
CA HIS A 31 -8.72 7.99 -9.36
C HIS A 31 -7.52 7.03 -9.22
N PHE A 32 -7.38 6.40 -8.07
CA PHE A 32 -6.28 5.47 -7.80
C PHE A 32 -6.75 4.01 -7.77
N ASP A 33 -5.92 3.11 -8.26
CA ASP A 33 -6.12 1.66 -8.15
C ASP A 33 -5.02 1.12 -7.23
N LEU A 34 -5.39 0.66 -6.04
CA LEU A 34 -4.46 0.25 -5.00
C LEU A 34 -4.35 -1.27 -4.99
N PHE A 35 -3.17 -1.81 -5.27
CA PHE A 35 -2.86 -3.23 -5.25
C PHE A 35 -1.96 -3.52 -4.05
N THR A 36 -2.56 -4.01 -2.97
CA THR A 36 -1.87 -4.17 -1.69
C THR A 36 -2.62 -5.09 -0.74
N GLN A 37 -1.93 -5.55 0.31
CA GLN A 37 -2.54 -6.20 1.48
C GLN A 37 -2.57 -5.27 2.70
N VAL A 38 -2.13 -4.01 2.57
CA VAL A 38 -2.30 -3.01 3.63
C VAL A 38 -3.79 -2.75 3.84
N PRO A 39 -4.30 -2.80 5.08
CA PRO A 39 -5.71 -2.64 5.36
C PRO A 39 -6.35 -1.41 4.72
N GLU A 40 -7.50 -1.59 4.08
CA GLU A 40 -8.19 -0.54 3.33
C GLU A 40 -8.51 0.70 4.19
N TRP A 41 -8.81 0.51 5.48
CA TRP A 41 -9.08 1.60 6.42
C TRP A 41 -7.94 2.63 6.45
N PHE A 42 -6.69 2.19 6.29
CA PHE A 42 -5.53 3.07 6.29
C PHE A 42 -5.63 4.11 5.16
N PHE A 43 -6.04 3.68 3.96
CA PHE A 43 -6.17 4.57 2.82
C PHE A 43 -7.43 5.42 2.89
N ARG A 44 -8.54 4.90 3.43
CA ARG A 44 -9.75 5.70 3.66
C ARG A 44 -9.52 6.85 4.65
N GLU A 45 -8.67 6.63 5.65
CA GLU A 45 -8.29 7.67 6.61
C GLU A 45 -7.20 8.62 6.08
N SER A 46 -6.36 8.15 5.15
CA SER A 46 -5.25 8.94 4.61
C SER A 46 -5.59 9.73 3.35
N LEU A 47 -6.54 9.28 2.52
CA LEU A 47 -6.82 9.88 1.21
C LEU A 47 -8.22 10.46 1.17
N SER A 48 -8.35 11.65 0.58
CA SER A 48 -9.65 12.20 0.18
C SER A 48 -10.01 11.89 -1.28
N ALA A 49 -9.04 11.37 -2.05
CA ALA A 49 -9.25 10.95 -3.43
C ALA A 49 -10.04 9.64 -3.52
N GLY A 50 -10.83 9.48 -4.59
CA GLY A 50 -11.44 8.20 -4.90
C GLY A 50 -10.39 7.13 -5.23
N PHE A 51 -10.59 5.92 -4.72
CA PHE A 51 -9.75 4.79 -5.07
C PHE A 51 -10.54 3.48 -5.15
N THR A 52 -10.01 2.53 -5.92
CA THR A 52 -10.43 1.14 -5.93
C THR A 52 -9.37 0.30 -5.23
N TYR A 53 -9.80 -0.50 -4.26
CA TYR A 53 -8.92 -1.38 -3.51
C TYR A 53 -8.92 -2.79 -4.12
N HIS A 54 -7.72 -3.28 -4.43
CA HIS A 54 -7.47 -4.62 -4.92
C HIS A 54 -6.61 -5.34 -3.87
N ASN A 55 -7.19 -6.32 -3.17
CA ASN A 55 -6.44 -7.16 -2.25
C ASN A 55 -5.43 -7.99 -3.04
N PHE A 56 -4.17 -7.58 -3.02
CA PHE A 56 -3.14 -8.15 -3.88
C PHE A 56 -1.81 -8.23 -3.13
N ALA A 57 -1.25 -9.44 -3.10
CA ALA A 57 0.09 -9.71 -2.59
C ALA A 57 1.12 -9.15 -3.60
N SER A 58 1.52 -7.90 -3.40
CA SER A 58 2.52 -7.21 -4.22
C SER A 58 3.95 -7.46 -3.75
N ASP A 59 4.13 -8.07 -2.58
CA ASP A 59 5.45 -8.36 -2.05
C ASP A 59 6.02 -9.63 -2.69
N VAL A 60 7.02 -9.45 -3.54
CA VAL A 60 7.78 -10.53 -4.16
C VAL A 60 9.06 -10.67 -3.34
N GLY A 61 8.94 -11.25 -2.14
CA GLY A 61 10.01 -11.21 -1.13
C GLY A 61 9.77 -12.14 0.04
N LEU A 62 10.58 -11.97 1.09
CA LEU A 62 10.47 -12.73 2.33
C LEU A 62 9.31 -12.20 3.17
N VAL A 63 8.52 -13.10 3.78
CA VAL A 63 7.55 -12.73 4.80
C VAL A 63 8.32 -12.15 5.97
N GLN A 64 7.94 -10.96 6.44
CA GLN A 64 8.58 -10.30 7.56
C GLN A 64 7.73 -10.42 8.83
N ALA A 65 8.30 -10.97 9.90
CA ALA A 65 7.66 -10.94 11.23
C ALA A 65 7.82 -9.58 11.91
N SER A 66 8.88 -8.84 11.58
CA SER A 66 9.12 -7.45 12.02
C SER A 66 10.04 -6.72 11.03
N PRO A 67 10.24 -5.39 11.15
CA PRO A 67 11.14 -4.65 10.26
C PRO A 67 12.59 -5.16 10.22
N PHE A 68 13.02 -5.90 11.24
CA PHE A 68 14.38 -6.45 11.37
C PHE A 68 14.43 -7.98 11.38
N SER A 69 13.29 -8.66 11.19
CA SER A 69 13.22 -10.13 11.25
C SER A 69 12.35 -10.69 10.13
N GLU A 70 12.95 -11.55 9.34
CA GLU A 70 12.30 -12.34 8.31
C GLU A 70 11.77 -13.66 8.90
N ASP A 71 10.66 -14.14 8.37
CA ASP A 71 10.03 -15.43 8.66
C ASP A 71 10.28 -16.36 7.47
N LEU A 72 11.41 -17.07 7.51
CA LEU A 72 11.80 -18.00 6.46
C LEU A 72 10.78 -19.14 6.29
N PRO A 73 10.27 -19.79 7.36
CA PRO A 73 9.21 -20.78 7.25
C PRO A 73 7.96 -20.26 6.51
N ALA A 74 7.47 -19.07 6.85
CA ALA A 74 6.31 -18.48 6.19
C ALA A 74 6.61 -18.07 4.73
N THR A 75 7.87 -17.78 4.40
CA THR A 75 8.29 -17.41 3.05
C THR A 75 8.27 -18.58 2.07
N VAL A 76 8.58 -19.80 2.53
CA VAL A 76 8.75 -20.98 1.65
C VAL A 76 7.54 -21.92 1.63
N ALA A 77 6.47 -21.58 2.34
CA ALA A 77 5.25 -22.39 2.48
C ALA A 77 4.33 -22.35 1.26
#